data_AF-A0A1W1HEA0-F1
#
_entry.id   AF-A0A1W1HEA0-F1
#
_cell.length_a   1.000
_cell.length_b   1.000
_cell.length_c   1.000
_cell.angle_alpha   90.00
_cell.angle_beta   90.00
_cell.angle_gamma   90.00
#
_symmetry.space_group_name_H-M   'P 1'
#
loop_
_entity.id
_entity.type
_entity.pdbx_description
1 polymer ?
#
loop_
_entity_poly.entity_id
_entity_poly.type
_entity_poly.pdbx_seq_one_letter_code
_entity_poly.pdbx_strand_id
1 'polypeptide(L)' 'MSLSDAKLTGEEARKLSSEELANFNQIACAMNEAQEQVKAYSSTLKKRYPELRLKSFAVVALGFERLCWREINFDDV' A
#
# COMPACT_ATOMS: atom_id res chain seq x y z
N MET A 1 -5.29 0.74 -5.63
CA MET A 1 -6.39 1.63 -6.10
C MET A 1 -6.06 2.09 -7.51
N SER A 2 -7.05 2.23 -8.38
CA SER A 2 -6.81 2.70 -9.75
C SER A 2 -6.76 4.24 -9.80
N LEU A 3 -6.13 4.76 -10.84
CA LEU A 3 -6.12 6.19 -11.13
C LEU A 3 -7.52 6.74 -11.42
N SER A 4 -8.36 5.93 -12.06
CA SER A 4 -9.76 6.24 -12.36
C SER A 4 -10.60 6.43 -11.09
N ASP A 5 -10.34 5.66 -10.04
CA ASP A 5 -11.01 5.81 -8.75
C ASP A 5 -10.74 7.21 -8.19
N ALA A 6 -9.48 7.67 -8.25
CA ALA A 6 -9.06 9.00 -7.80
C ALA A 6 -9.43 10.14 -8.76
N LYS A 7 -10.05 9.84 -9.91
CA LYS A 7 -10.30 10.78 -11.03
C LYS A 7 -9.05 11.55 -11.46
N LEU A 8 -7.89 10.89 -11.41
CA LEU A 8 -6.60 11.46 -11.80
C LEU A 8 -6.01 10.65 -12.96
N THR A 9 -5.28 11.32 -13.83
CA THR A 9 -4.30 10.66 -14.71
C THR A 9 -2.98 10.44 -13.97
N GLY A 10 -2.14 9.54 -14.50
CA GLY A 10 -0.81 9.29 -13.92
C GLY A 10 0.09 10.53 -13.96
N GLU A 11 -0.06 11.40 -14.97
CA GLU A 11 0.70 12.64 -15.07
C GLU A 11 0.24 13.69 -14.06
N GLU A 12 -1.07 13.82 -13.82
CA GLU A 12 -1.62 14.72 -12.79
C GLU A 12 -1.21 14.27 -11.39
N ALA A 13 -1.32 12.97 -11.10
CA ALA A 13 -0.93 12.42 -9.81
C ALA A 13 0.55 12.67 -9.46
N ARG A 14 1.45 12.68 -10.47
CA ARG A 14 2.89 12.95 -10.26
C ARG A 14 3.22 14.41 -9.95
N LYS A 15 2.33 15.35 -10.26
CA LYS A 15 2.52 16.78 -10.01
C LYS A 15 2.08 17.20 -8.61
N LEU A 16 1.28 16.36 -7.94
CA LEU A 16 0.77 16.60 -6.61
C LEU A 16 1.76 16.13 -5.54
N SER A 17 1.83 16.89 -4.45
CA SER A 17 2.53 16.50 -3.24
C SER A 17 1.79 15.37 -2.50
N SER A 18 2.49 14.72 -1.56
CA SER A 18 1.87 13.72 -0.69
C SER A 18 0.71 14.27 0.14
N GLU A 19 0.82 15.52 0.58
CA GLU A 19 -0.21 16.21 1.36
C GLU A 19 -1.45 16.49 0.50
N GLU A 20 -1.27 16.94 -0.75
CA GLU A 20 -2.37 17.15 -1.68
C GLU A 20 -3.06 15.83 -2.03
N LEU A 21 -2.29 14.76 -2.29
CA LEU A 21 -2.84 13.42 -2.54
C LEU A 21 -3.62 12.89 -1.33
N ALA A 22 -3.18 13.16 -0.10
CA ALA A 22 -3.87 12.73 1.11
C ALA A 22 -5.27 13.38 1.28
N ASN A 23 -5.53 14.52 0.64
CA ASN A 23 -6.82 15.20 0.68
C ASN A 23 -7.88 14.57 -0.24
N PHE A 24 -7.51 13.66 -1.14
CA PHE A 24 -8.48 12.94 -1.96
C PHE A 24 -9.19 11.89 -1.11
N ASN A 25 -10.52 11.94 -1.06
CA ASN A 25 -11.32 11.04 -0.23
C ASN A 25 -10.98 9.56 -0.42
N GLN A 26 -10.74 9.10 -1.65
CA GLN A 26 -10.39 7.69 -1.89
C GLN A 26 -8.98 7.34 -1.41
N ILE A 27 -8.01 8.26 -1.50
CA ILE A 27 -6.66 8.07 -0.98
C ILE A 27 -6.68 8.03 0.55
N ALA A 28 -7.43 8.94 1.19
CA ALA A 28 -7.61 8.94 2.64
C ALA A 28 -8.28 7.64 3.13
N CYS A 29 -9.33 7.19 2.45
CA CYS A 29 -10.02 5.94 2.76
C CYS A 29 -9.08 4.73 2.64
N ALA A 30 -8.36 4.61 1.51
CA ALA A 30 -7.38 3.54 1.29
C ALA A 30 -6.23 3.58 2.32
N MET A 31 -5.82 4.77 2.77
CA MET A 31 -4.80 4.91 3.80
C MET A 31 -5.30 4.43 5.16
N ASN A 32 -6.55 4.74 5.52
CA ASN A 32 -7.17 4.26 6.76
C ASN A 32 -7.25 2.72 6.76
N GLU A 33 -7.70 2.12 5.66
CA GLU A 33 -7.73 0.66 5.51
C GLU A 33 -6.34 0.03 5.65
N ALA A 34 -5.32 0.61 5.00
CA ALA A 34 -3.94 0.14 5.10
C ALA A 34 -3.39 0.25 6.53
N GLN A 35 -3.77 1.30 7.27
CA GLN A 35 -3.41 1.45 8.69
C GLN A 35 -4.07 0.41 9.58
N GLU A 36 -5.34 0.06 9.34
CA GLU A 36 -6.03 -0.99 10.08
C GLU A 36 -5.36 -2.35 9.84
N GLN A 37 -5.07 -2.68 8.58
CA GLN A 37 -4.38 -3.92 8.20
C GLN A 37 -2.99 -4.02 8.86
N VAL A 38 -2.20 -2.95 8.79
CA VAL A 38 -0.84 -2.98 9.36
C VAL A 38 -0.87 -3.06 10.88
N LYS A 39 -1.86 -2.47 11.57
CA LYS A 39 -2.02 -2.64 13.02
C LYS A 39 -2.24 -4.10 13.39
N ALA A 40 -3.17 -4.77 12.72
CA ALA A 40 -3.43 -6.18 12.96
C ALA A 40 -2.18 -7.04 12.69
N TYR A 41 -1.56 -6.88 11.52
CA TYR A 41 -0.43 -7.70 11.12
C TYR A 41 0.84 -7.45 11.96
N SER A 42 1.14 -6.18 12.24
CA SER A 42 2.30 -5.81 13.06
C SER A 42 2.19 -6.31 14.49
N SER A 43 0.98 -6.37 15.05
CA SER A 43 0.77 -6.92 16.40
C SER A 43 1.16 -8.40 16.46
N THR A 44 0.81 -9.19 15.44
CA THR A 44 1.17 -10.60 15.32
C THR A 44 2.68 -10.77 15.17
N LEU A 45 3.31 -9.98 14.30
CA LEU A 45 4.77 -10.05 14.08
C LEU A 45 5.56 -9.66 15.33
N LYS A 46 5.16 -8.62 16.04
CA LYS A 46 5.82 -8.19 17.29
C LYS A 46 5.70 -9.23 18.40
N LYS A 47 4.58 -9.97 18.46
CA LYS A 47 4.42 -11.09 19.40
C LYS A 47 5.32 -12.27 19.03
N ARG A 48 5.50 -12.53 17.73
CA ARG A 48 6.33 -13.64 17.23
C ARG A 48 7.83 -13.37 17.36
N TYR A 49 8.25 -12.10 17.23
CA TYR A 49 9.65 -11.67 17.23
C TYR A 49 9.87 -10.50 18.21
N PRO A 50 9.74 -10.72 19.53
CA PRO A 50 9.83 -9.67 20.53
C PRO A 50 11.22 -9.01 20.63
N GLU A 51 12.28 -9.71 20.21
CA GLU A 51 13.66 -9.24 20.19
C GLU A 51 13.94 -8.25 19.05
N LEU A 52 13.09 -8.23 18.03
CA LEU A 52 13.27 -7.36 16.86
C LEU A 52 12.56 -6.03 17.03
N ARG A 53 13.25 -4.93 16.72
CA ARG A 53 12.65 -3.59 16.66
C ARG A 53 11.94 -3.35 15.33
N LEU A 54 10.79 -4.01 15.16
CA LEU A 54 10.00 -3.93 13.93
C LEU A 54 9.33 -2.56 13.76
N LYS A 55 9.48 -1.97 12.57
CA LYS A 55 8.74 -0.80 12.10
C LYS A 55 7.62 -1.24 11.16
N SER A 56 6.53 -0.48 11.13
CA SER A 56 5.35 -0.78 10.34
C SER A 56 4.99 0.45 9.51
N PHE A 57 4.67 0.22 8.25
CA PHE A 57 4.36 1.28 7.29
C PHE A 57 3.02 0.95 6.62
N ALA A 58 2.15 1.95 6.50
CA ALA A 58 0.97 1.88 5.65
C ALA A 58 1.29 2.65 4.36
N VAL A 59 1.04 2.02 3.21
CA VAL A 59 1.38 2.56 1.90
C VAL A 59 0.17 2.42 1.00
N VAL A 60 -0.21 3.52 0.33
CA VAL A 60 -1.26 3.50 -0.69
C VAL A 60 -0.60 3.59 -2.06
N ALA A 61 -0.96 2.63 -2.92
CA ALA A 61 -0.51 2.52 -4.28
C ALA A 61 -1.58 3.07 -5.24
N LEU A 62 -1.23 4.11 -6.00
CA LEU A 62 -2.09 4.74 -7.01
C LEU A 62 -1.52 4.48 -8.41
N GLY A 63 -2.30 3.82 -9.27
CA GLY A 63 -1.98 3.73 -10.70
C GLY A 63 -1.00 2.66 -11.14
N PHE A 64 -0.91 1.54 -10.41
CA PHE A 64 -0.14 0.41 -10.92
C PHE A 64 -0.92 -0.34 -12.00
N GLU A 65 -0.49 -0.25 -13.26
CA GLU A 65 -0.76 -1.31 -14.24
C GLU A 65 0.19 -2.47 -13.95
N ARG A 66 -0.37 -3.65 -13.63
CA ARG A 66 0.41 -4.89 -13.55
C ARG A 66 0.54 -5.44 -14.96
N LEU A 67 1.67 -5.15 -15.60
CA LEU A 67 1.88 -5.42 -17.02
C LEU A 67 2.32 -6.86 -17.33
N CYS A 68 2.86 -7.58 -16.35
CA CYS A 68 3.32 -8.96 -16.50
C CYS A 68 3.48 -9.62 -15.13
N TRP A 69 3.15 -10.90 -15.01
CA TRP A 69 3.48 -11.75 -13.86
C TRP A 69 3.72 -13.19 -14.33
N ARG A 70 4.46 -13.97 -13.52
CA ARG A 70 4.60 -15.42 -13.70
C ARG A 70 4.49 -16.13 -12.36
N GLU A 71 4.00 -17.35 -12.41
CA GLU A 71 4.02 -18.29 -11.30
C GLU A 71 5.45 -18.78 -11.03
N ILE A 72 5.81 -18.91 -9.76
CA ILE A 72 7.02 -19.58 -9.31
C ILE A 72 6.56 -20.79 -8.50
N ASN A 73 6.83 -22.00 -9.01
CA ASN A 73 6.64 -23.23 -8.26
C ASN A 73 7.91 -23.51 -7.44
N PHE A 74 7.74 -23.78 -6.15
CA PHE A 74 8.86 -23.99 -5.22
C PHE A 74 9.16 -25.47 -4.95
N ASP A 75 8.60 -26.39 -5.74
CA ASP A 75 8.76 -27.85 -5.56
C ASP A 75 9.95 -28.46 -6.35
N ASP A 76 10.85 -27.65 -6.90
CA ASP A 76 12.04 -28.11 -7.65
C ASP A 76 13.39 -27.82 -6.93
N VAL A 77 13.53 -28.20 -5.65
CA VAL A 77 14.83 -28.48 -5.00
C VAL A 77 14.72 -29.67 -4.04
#